data_AF-A0A442FID8-F1
#
_entry.id   AF-A0A442FID8-F1
#
_cell.length_a   1.000
_cell.length_b   1.000
_cell.length_c   1.000
_cell.angle_alpha   90.00
_cell.angle_beta   90.00
_cell.angle_gamma   90.00
#
_symmetry.space_group_name_H-M   'P 1'
#
loop_
_entity.id
_entity.type
_entity.pdbx_description
1 polymer ?
#
loop_
_entity_poly.entity_id
_entity_poly.type
_entity_poly.pdbx_seq_one_letter_code
_entity_poly.pdbx_strand_id
1 'polypeptide(L)'
;MAESREWLVQWLRDAHAMEEQAETMLSGQLSRIESYPELSERIRSHLEETKEQARRLKSCLDGLDEGSSMLKDAGGKLTATAQSISGVFAGDEVMKGSLASYTFEHMEIASYTILIAAANAAGEAEIARVCEQNLREEEAMAEWLKSNLPQVTEQFLARADLDSDSAKR
;
A
#
# COMPACT_ATOMS: atom_id res chain seq x y z
N MET A 1 8.26 -19.09 -21.72
CA MET A 1 7.90 -19.89 -20.52
C MET A 1 6.43 -20.30 -20.66
N ALA A 2 5.79 -20.94 -19.67
CA ALA A 2 4.32 -20.96 -19.69
C ALA A 2 3.82 -19.52 -19.55
N GLU A 3 2.83 -19.13 -20.36
CA GLU A 3 2.26 -17.76 -20.37
C GLU A 3 1.86 -17.29 -18.97
N SER A 4 1.36 -18.20 -18.13
CA SER A 4 1.01 -17.94 -16.73
C SER A 4 2.18 -17.43 -15.87
N ARG A 5 3.41 -17.94 -16.08
CA ARG A 5 4.59 -17.51 -15.32
C ARG A 5 5.08 -16.12 -15.76
N GLU A 6 4.90 -15.78 -17.04
CA GLU A 6 5.23 -14.44 -17.56
C GLU A 6 4.29 -13.38 -16.97
N TRP A 7 2.98 -13.67 -16.90
CA TRP A 7 2.01 -12.82 -16.21
C TRP A 7 2.29 -12.66 -14.72
N LEU A 8 2.64 -13.75 -14.02
CA LEU A 8 3.01 -13.70 -12.61
C LEU A 8 4.20 -12.76 -12.36
N VAL A 9 5.26 -12.89 -13.16
CA VAL A 9 6.44 -12.02 -13.03
C VAL A 9 6.06 -10.56 -13.24
N GLN A 10 5.24 -10.26 -14.26
CA GLN A 10 4.80 -8.89 -14.51
C GLN A 10 4.02 -8.33 -13.32
N TRP A 11 3.03 -9.08 -12.82
CA TRP A 11 2.22 -8.62 -11.69
C TRP A 11 3.00 -8.51 -10.39
N LEU A 12 4.04 -9.34 -10.16
CA LEU A 12 4.94 -9.18 -9.02
C LEU A 12 5.75 -7.88 -9.11
N ARG A 13 6.18 -7.49 -10.32
CA ARG A 13 6.85 -6.21 -10.53
C ARG A 13 5.91 -5.04 -10.30
N ASP A 14 4.67 -5.16 -10.76
CA ASP A 14 3.65 -4.15 -10.54
C ASP A 14 3.36 -4.00 -9.04
N ALA A 15 3.23 -5.11 -8.29
CA ALA A 15 3.06 -5.08 -6.85
C ALA A 15 4.27 -4.51 -6.10
N HIS A 16 5.51 -4.85 -6.50
CA HIS A 16 6.70 -4.24 -5.89
C HIS A 16 6.72 -2.72 -6.09
N ALA A 17 6.35 -2.24 -7.29
CA ALA A 17 6.26 -0.81 -7.54
C ALA A 17 5.10 -0.14 -6.78
N MET A 18 3.99 -0.86 -6.57
CA MET A 18 2.87 -0.43 -5.74
C MET A 18 3.31 -0.23 -4.28
N GLU A 19 4.09 -1.15 -3.72
CA GLU A 19 4.65 -1.03 -2.36
C GLU A 19 5.60 0.17 -2.21
N GLU A 20 6.50 0.40 -3.17
CA GLU A 20 7.37 1.60 -3.17
C GLU A 20 6.56 2.91 -3.22
N GLN A 21 5.42 2.88 -3.92
CA GLN A 21 4.48 3.99 -3.96
C GLN A 21 3.74 4.15 -2.62
N ALA A 22 3.30 3.07 -1.99
CA ALA A 22 2.68 3.06 -0.66
C ALA A 22 3.64 3.66 0.38
N GLU A 23 4.91 3.24 0.37
CA GLU A 23 5.96 3.76 1.25
C GLU A 23 6.08 5.30 1.14
N THR A 24 6.09 5.80 -0.10
CA THR A 24 6.17 7.24 -0.38
C THR A 24 4.93 7.97 0.13
N MET A 25 3.73 7.40 -0.09
CA MET A 25 2.46 7.97 0.34
C MET A 25 2.40 8.05 1.88
N LEU A 26 2.69 6.94 2.57
CA LEU A 26 2.67 6.81 4.03
C LEU A 26 3.71 7.73 4.69
N SER A 27 4.93 7.80 4.15
CA SER A 27 5.96 8.73 4.64
C SER A 27 5.51 10.19 4.50
N GLY A 28 4.89 10.53 3.37
CA GLY A 28 4.30 11.84 3.15
C GLY A 28 3.22 12.15 4.17
N GLN A 29 2.26 11.24 4.35
CA GLN A 29 1.17 11.39 5.31
C GLN A 29 1.69 11.55 6.74
N LEU A 30 2.64 10.71 7.16
CA LEU A 30 3.22 10.75 8.50
C LEU A 30 3.93 12.07 8.80
N SER A 31 4.59 12.68 7.80
CA SER A 31 5.27 13.98 7.96
C SER A 31 4.31 15.16 8.19
N ARG A 32 3.01 14.97 7.90
CA ARG A 32 1.98 16.01 7.96
C ARG A 32 0.97 15.81 9.08
N ILE A 33 0.91 14.60 9.66
CA ILE A 33 0.09 14.32 10.84
C ILE A 33 0.80 14.83 12.11
N GLU A 34 0.16 15.74 12.82
CA GLU A 34 0.64 16.32 14.08
C GLU A 34 -0.30 15.96 15.24
N SER A 35 -1.61 16.09 15.03
CA SER A 35 -2.60 16.11 16.12
C SER A 35 -3.34 14.79 16.37
N TYR A 36 -2.99 13.73 15.64
CA TYR A 36 -3.67 12.43 15.65
C TYR A 36 -2.69 11.31 16.02
N PRO A 37 -2.33 11.15 17.30
CA PRO A 37 -1.25 10.27 17.72
C PRO A 37 -1.52 8.79 17.42
N GLU A 38 -2.75 8.31 17.57
CA GLU A 38 -3.13 6.92 17.29
C GLU A 38 -3.01 6.61 15.78
N LEU A 39 -3.49 7.54 14.93
CA LEU A 39 -3.34 7.44 13.48
C LEU A 39 -1.86 7.50 13.04
N SER A 40 -1.09 8.43 13.62
CA SER A 40 0.34 8.56 13.37
C SER A 40 1.10 7.27 13.72
N GLU A 41 0.80 6.67 14.87
CA GLU A 41 1.44 5.42 15.30
C GLU A 41 1.07 4.26 14.38
N ARG A 42 -0.21 4.11 14.01
CA ARG A 42 -0.60 3.04 13.08
C ARG A 42 0.06 3.19 11.71
N ILE A 43 0.09 4.41 11.15
CA ILE A 43 0.73 4.69 9.86
C ILE A 43 2.24 4.40 9.93
N ARG A 44 2.89 4.74 11.04
CA ARG A 44 4.31 4.42 11.25
C ARG A 44 4.57 2.92 11.29
N SER A 45 3.73 2.17 12.03
CA SER A 45 3.80 0.71 12.03
C SER A 45 3.59 0.15 10.62
N HIS A 46 2.61 0.68 9.90
CA HIS A 46 2.29 0.22 8.56
C HIS A 46 3.39 0.52 7.56
N LEU A 47 4.02 1.69 7.63
CA LEU A 47 5.17 2.03 6.80
C LEU A 47 6.32 1.02 6.93
N GLU A 48 6.55 0.46 8.12
CA GLU A 48 7.55 -0.59 8.31
C GLU A 48 7.06 -1.96 7.79
N GLU A 49 5.76 -2.26 7.88
CA GLU A 49 5.12 -3.42 7.21
C GLU A 49 5.33 -3.33 5.68
N THR A 50 4.95 -2.21 5.05
CA THR A 50 5.12 -1.89 3.62
C THR A 50 6.55 -2.06 3.12
N LYS A 51 7.54 -1.55 3.86
CA LYS A 51 8.96 -1.73 3.49
C LYS A 51 9.38 -3.20 3.47
N GLU A 52 8.89 -3.97 4.43
CA GLU A 52 9.18 -5.39 4.50
C GLU A 52 8.43 -6.18 3.42
N GLN A 53 7.19 -5.80 3.10
CA GLN A 53 6.41 -6.35 1.98
C GLN A 53 7.14 -6.15 0.65
N ALA A 54 7.60 -4.92 0.36
CA ALA A 54 8.45 -4.63 -0.80
C ALA A 54 9.70 -5.52 -0.84
N ARG A 55 10.37 -5.71 0.31
CA ARG A 55 11.56 -6.55 0.42
C ARG A 55 11.27 -8.03 0.13
N ARG A 56 10.14 -8.55 0.60
CA ARG A 56 9.69 -9.93 0.30
C ARG A 56 9.38 -10.10 -1.19
N LEU A 57 8.68 -9.14 -1.80
CA LEU A 57 8.38 -9.16 -3.23
C LEU A 57 9.66 -9.09 -4.08
N LYS A 58 10.60 -8.24 -3.70
CA LYS A 58 11.93 -8.18 -4.34
C LYS A 58 12.64 -9.52 -4.29
N SER A 59 12.63 -10.16 -3.12
CA SER A 59 13.25 -11.48 -2.94
C SER A 59 12.59 -12.57 -3.81
N CYS A 60 11.27 -12.49 -4.00
CA CYS A 60 10.56 -13.37 -4.95
C CYS A 60 11.01 -13.12 -6.40
N LEU A 61 11.12 -11.85 -6.81
CA LEU A 61 11.58 -11.47 -8.15
C LEU A 61 13.02 -11.95 -8.41
N ASP A 62 13.93 -11.71 -7.46
CA ASP A 62 15.33 -12.13 -7.56
C ASP A 62 15.44 -13.65 -7.71
N GLY A 63 14.65 -14.42 -6.94
CA GLY A 63 14.60 -15.88 -7.05
C GLY A 63 14.04 -16.39 -8.39
N LEU A 64 13.12 -15.65 -9.02
CA LEU A 64 12.61 -15.98 -10.35
C LEU A 64 13.62 -15.66 -11.46
N ASP A 65 14.42 -14.60 -11.31
CA ASP A 65 15.43 -14.14 -12.27
C ASP A 65 16.72 -14.99 -12.22
N GLU A 66 17.13 -15.51 -11.06
CA GLU A 66 18.24 -16.49 -10.96
C GLU A 66 17.95 -17.78 -11.77
N GLY A 67 16.68 -18.11 -11.96
CA GLY A 67 16.23 -19.21 -12.84
C GLY A 67 15.97 -18.80 -14.30
N SER A 68 16.00 -17.51 -14.64
CA SER A 68 15.55 -16.95 -15.92
C SER A 68 16.47 -15.82 -16.38
N SER A 69 17.50 -16.13 -17.18
CA SER A 69 18.49 -15.15 -17.65
C SER A 69 17.96 -14.09 -18.66
N MET A 70 16.64 -13.90 -18.78
CA MET A 70 15.99 -13.26 -19.93
C MET A 70 14.82 -12.33 -19.57
N LEU A 71 14.79 -11.73 -18.38
CA LEU A 71 13.77 -10.70 -18.08
C LEU A 71 14.40 -9.32 -17.91
N LYS A 72 14.75 -8.71 -19.04
CA LYS A 72 14.91 -7.27 -19.13
C LYS A 72 13.63 -6.64 -19.66
N ASP A 73 13.32 -5.48 -19.09
CA ASP A 73 12.35 -4.48 -19.54
C ASP A 73 10.87 -4.86 -19.57
N ALA A 74 10.20 -4.54 -18.47
CA ALA A 74 8.81 -4.07 -18.46
C ALA A 74 8.56 -3.22 -17.20
N GLY A 75 9.39 -2.20 -16.97
CA GLY A 75 9.21 -1.22 -15.92
C GLY A 75 8.48 0.00 -16.49
N GLY A 76 7.15 0.01 -16.43
CA GLY A 76 6.41 1.19 -16.88
C GLY A 76 4.91 1.07 -16.80
N LYS A 77 4.34 1.58 -15.69
CA LYS A 77 3.14 2.44 -15.58
C LYS A 77 2.40 2.21 -14.25
N LEU A 78 2.96 2.71 -13.16
CA LEU A 78 2.19 3.07 -11.96
C LEU A 78 2.33 4.55 -11.58
N THR A 79 3.17 5.31 -12.30
CA THR A 79 3.40 6.74 -12.06
C THR A 79 2.18 7.64 -12.29
N ALA A 80 1.17 7.18 -13.06
CA ALA A 80 0.01 8.00 -13.42
C ALA A 80 -1.01 8.15 -12.27
N THR A 81 -1.16 7.15 -11.40
CA THR A 81 -2.14 7.17 -10.29
C THR A 81 -1.66 8.07 -9.14
N ALA A 82 -0.33 8.19 -8.96
CA ALA A 82 0.27 9.00 -7.90
C ALA A 82 0.00 10.52 -8.01
N GLN A 83 -0.10 11.05 -9.23
CA GLN A 83 -0.40 12.49 -9.44
C GLN A 83 -1.84 12.86 -9.13
N SER A 84 -2.77 11.89 -9.09
CA SER A 84 -4.19 12.15 -8.86
C SER A 84 -4.49 12.42 -7.38
N ILE A 85 -3.72 11.83 -6.46
CA ILE A 85 -3.90 11.96 -5.02
C ILE A 85 -3.20 13.23 -4.48
N SER A 86 -2.15 13.72 -5.15
CA SER A 86 -1.37 14.88 -4.66
C SER A 86 -2.10 16.23 -4.75
N GLY A 87 -3.21 16.32 -5.49
CA GLY A 87 -3.87 17.58 -5.85
C GLY A 87 -4.98 18.08 -4.91
N VAL A 88 -5.31 17.37 -3.82
CA VAL A 88 -6.56 17.61 -3.06
C VAL A 88 -6.35 18.21 -1.65
N PHE A 89 -5.13 18.63 -1.31
CA PHE A 89 -4.75 19.07 0.04
C PHE A 89 -5.03 20.56 0.34
N ALA A 90 -6.30 20.98 0.31
CA ALA A 90 -6.72 22.21 0.96
C ALA A 90 -7.99 21.98 1.79
N GLY A 91 -7.85 22.02 3.12
CA GLY A 91 -8.95 22.12 4.08
C GLY A 91 -9.09 21.01 5.13
N ASP A 92 -8.78 19.76 4.78
CA ASP A 92 -9.14 18.54 5.54
C ASP A 92 -8.15 17.38 5.29
N GLU A 93 -6.85 17.71 5.30
CA GLU A 93 -5.76 16.84 4.87
C GLU A 93 -5.71 15.48 5.60
N VAL A 94 -5.96 15.44 6.92
CA VAL A 94 -6.05 14.16 7.66
C VAL A 94 -7.20 13.26 7.20
N MET A 95 -8.36 13.83 6.86
CA MET A 95 -9.53 13.06 6.43
C MET A 95 -9.36 12.54 5.02
N LYS A 96 -8.89 13.39 4.10
CA LYS A 96 -8.55 12.97 2.73
C LYS A 96 -7.40 11.99 2.70
N GLY A 97 -6.40 12.16 3.58
CA GLY A 97 -5.33 11.20 3.78
C GLY A 97 -5.89 9.85 4.20
N SER A 98 -6.73 9.80 5.23
CA SER A 98 -7.34 8.55 5.71
C SER A 98 -8.21 7.86 4.65
N LEU A 99 -8.96 8.63 3.86
CA LEU A 99 -9.73 8.12 2.72
C LEU A 99 -8.82 7.53 1.64
N ALA A 100 -7.74 8.23 1.29
CA ALA A 100 -6.78 7.79 0.29
C ALA A 100 -6.08 6.50 0.76
N SER A 101 -5.59 6.46 2.01
CA SER A 101 -4.98 5.26 2.59
C SER A 101 -5.96 4.09 2.51
N TYR A 102 -7.18 4.22 3.04
CA TYR A 102 -8.15 3.12 3.05
C TYR A 102 -8.48 2.61 1.64
N THR A 103 -8.58 3.51 0.67
CA THR A 103 -8.82 3.12 -0.73
C THR A 103 -7.61 2.37 -1.31
N PHE A 104 -6.40 2.82 -0.98
CA PHE A 104 -5.16 2.20 -1.43
C PHE A 104 -5.03 0.78 -0.87
N GLU A 105 -5.31 0.55 0.42
CA GLU A 105 -5.32 -0.80 1.02
C GLU A 105 -6.18 -1.79 0.21
N HIS A 106 -7.36 -1.37 -0.26
CA HIS A 106 -8.24 -2.23 -1.07
C HIS A 106 -7.67 -2.53 -2.46
N MET A 107 -6.87 -1.62 -3.03
CA MET A 107 -6.11 -1.90 -4.26
C MET A 107 -5.05 -2.98 -4.00
N GLU A 108 -4.35 -2.90 -2.87
CA GLU A 108 -3.31 -3.86 -2.49
C GLU A 108 -3.91 -5.24 -2.18
N ILE A 109 -5.00 -5.29 -1.42
CA ILE A 109 -5.79 -6.52 -1.16
C ILE A 109 -6.18 -7.20 -2.48
N ALA A 110 -6.68 -6.43 -3.45
CA ALA A 110 -7.05 -6.97 -4.76
C ALA A 110 -5.82 -7.47 -5.54
N SER A 111 -4.72 -6.72 -5.51
CA SER A 111 -3.45 -7.08 -6.15
C SER A 111 -2.90 -8.39 -5.59
N TYR A 112 -2.82 -8.52 -4.27
CA TYR A 112 -2.37 -9.74 -3.62
C TYR A 112 -3.30 -10.93 -3.87
N THR A 113 -4.61 -10.71 -3.89
CA THR A 113 -5.57 -11.77 -4.25
C THR A 113 -5.32 -12.32 -5.66
N ILE A 114 -5.06 -11.44 -6.63
CA ILE A 114 -4.70 -11.82 -8.01
C ILE A 114 -3.37 -12.58 -8.03
N LEU A 115 -2.36 -12.08 -7.31
CA LEU A 115 -1.03 -12.71 -7.25
C LEU A 115 -1.06 -14.10 -6.63
N ILE A 116 -1.81 -14.31 -5.56
CA ILE A 116 -1.96 -15.62 -4.92
C ILE A 116 -2.55 -16.62 -5.91
N ALA A 117 -3.61 -16.22 -6.64
CA ALA A 117 -4.22 -17.08 -7.66
C ALA A 117 -3.24 -17.38 -8.80
N ALA A 118 -2.49 -16.37 -9.27
CA ALA A 118 -1.50 -16.52 -10.34
C ALA A 118 -0.33 -17.43 -9.92
N ALA A 119 0.20 -17.25 -8.71
CA ALA A 119 1.28 -18.05 -8.14
C ALA A 119 0.87 -19.52 -8.00
N ASN A 120 -0.33 -19.78 -7.49
CA ASN A 120 -0.88 -21.14 -7.40
C ASN A 120 -1.06 -21.78 -8.78
N ALA A 121 -1.55 -21.03 -9.77
CA ALA A 121 -1.70 -21.53 -11.15
C ALA A 121 -0.36 -21.79 -11.85
N ALA A 122 0.70 -21.06 -11.48
CA ALA A 122 2.06 -21.25 -11.98
C ALA A 122 2.87 -22.31 -11.22
N GLY A 123 2.35 -22.85 -10.12
CA GLY A 123 3.05 -23.80 -9.25
C GLY A 123 4.11 -23.17 -8.34
N GLU A 124 4.06 -21.85 -8.15
CA GLU A 124 5.01 -21.06 -7.37
C GLU A 124 4.52 -20.90 -5.91
N ALA A 125 4.48 -22.01 -5.16
CA ALA A 125 3.86 -22.07 -3.83
C ALA A 125 4.47 -21.12 -2.79
N GLU A 126 5.79 -20.87 -2.87
CA GLU A 126 6.45 -19.96 -1.95
C GLU A 126 6.05 -18.50 -2.19
N ILE A 127 5.82 -18.12 -3.46
CA ILE A 127 5.33 -16.79 -3.82
C ILE A 127 3.90 -16.60 -3.31
N ALA A 128 3.04 -17.61 -3.47
CA ALA A 128 1.68 -17.57 -2.92
C ALA A 128 1.72 -17.34 -1.39
N ARG A 129 2.58 -18.05 -0.66
CA ARG A 129 2.76 -17.90 0.79
C ARG A 129 3.21 -16.48 1.18
N VAL A 130 4.12 -15.88 0.42
CA VAL A 130 4.57 -14.49 0.64
C VAL A 130 3.42 -13.51 0.40
N CYS A 131 2.70 -13.64 -0.71
CA CYS A 131 1.56 -12.78 -1.01
C CYS A 131 0.42 -12.93 0.01
N GLU A 132 0.17 -14.12 0.55
CA GLU A 132 -0.78 -14.35 1.65
C GLU A 132 -0.33 -13.70 2.97
N GLN A 133 0.98 -13.53 3.18
CA GLN A 133 1.47 -12.80 4.33
C GLN A 133 1.19 -11.30 4.18
N ASN A 134 1.56 -10.71 3.05
CA ASN A 134 1.32 -9.28 2.79
C ASN A 134 -0.19 -8.97 2.78
N LEU A 135 -1.01 -9.81 2.13
CA LEU A 135 -2.47 -9.67 2.13
C LEU A 135 -3.06 -9.52 3.54
N ARG A 136 -2.61 -10.34 4.50
CA ARG A 136 -3.11 -10.27 5.88
C ARG A 136 -2.71 -8.98 6.59
N GLU A 137 -1.56 -8.42 6.25
CA GLU A 137 -1.10 -7.13 6.77
C GLU A 137 -1.98 -6.00 6.21
N GLU A 138 -2.32 -6.02 4.91
CA GLU A 138 -3.21 -5.01 4.30
C GLU A 138 -4.65 -5.11 4.79
N GLU A 139 -5.18 -6.33 4.93
CA GLU A 139 -6.51 -6.54 5.52
C GLU A 139 -6.58 -5.99 6.95
N ALA A 140 -5.51 -6.17 7.74
CA ALA A 140 -5.42 -5.63 9.08
C ALA A 140 -5.33 -4.08 9.09
N MET A 141 -4.62 -3.48 8.13
CA MET A 141 -4.59 -2.01 7.98
C MET A 141 -5.94 -1.45 7.55
N ALA A 142 -6.57 -2.04 6.54
CA ALA A 142 -7.90 -1.66 6.06
C ALA A 142 -8.94 -1.73 7.19
N GLU A 143 -8.99 -2.82 7.94
CA GLU A 143 -9.94 -2.98 9.03
C GLU A 143 -9.66 -2.01 10.19
N TRP A 144 -8.39 -1.75 10.49
CA TRP A 144 -8.01 -0.74 11.48
C TRP A 144 -8.49 0.65 11.05
N LEU A 145 -8.22 1.06 9.81
CA LEU A 145 -8.65 2.37 9.27
C LEU A 145 -10.16 2.50 9.35
N LYS A 146 -10.90 1.52 8.84
CA LYS A 146 -12.37 1.49 8.88
C LYS A 146 -12.92 1.62 10.30
N SER A 147 -12.32 0.93 11.27
CA SER A 147 -12.75 0.97 12.67
C SER A 147 -12.45 2.30 13.36
N ASN A 148 -11.37 3.00 12.95
CA ASN A 148 -10.91 4.24 13.59
C ASN A 148 -11.37 5.52 12.86
N LEU A 149 -11.84 5.43 11.61
CA LEU A 149 -12.36 6.57 10.84
C LEU A 149 -13.42 7.39 11.60
N PRO A 150 -14.39 6.81 12.32
CA PRO A 150 -15.34 7.59 13.11
C PRO A 150 -14.66 8.43 14.19
N GLN A 151 -13.75 7.85 14.96
CA GLN A 151 -13.02 8.54 16.03
C GLN A 151 -12.13 9.65 15.47
N VAL A 152 -11.42 9.40 14.36
CA VAL A 152 -10.62 10.42 13.66
C VAL A 152 -11.51 11.57 13.19
N THR A 153 -12.70 11.28 12.68
CA THR A 153 -13.68 12.29 12.26
C THR A 153 -14.16 13.14 13.42
N GLU A 154 -14.52 12.51 14.55
CA GLU A 154 -14.93 13.23 15.77
C GLU A 154 -13.82 14.14 16.29
N GLN A 155 -12.57 13.66 16.31
CA GLN A 155 -11.41 14.47 16.69
C GLN A 155 -11.19 15.65 15.73
N PHE A 156 -11.34 15.41 14.42
CA PHE A 156 -11.25 16.46 13.42
C PHE A 156 -12.28 17.56 13.64
N LEU A 157 -13.55 17.19 13.82
CA LEU A 157 -14.63 18.16 14.05
C LEU A 157 -14.43 18.93 15.35
N ALA A 158 -14.11 18.24 16.45
CA ALA A 158 -13.87 18.88 17.73
C ALA A 158 -12.70 19.89 17.68
N ARG A 159 -11.65 19.58 16.90
CA ARG A 159 -10.54 20.51 16.66
C ARG A 159 -10.95 21.67 15.76
N ALA A 160 -11.73 21.40 14.71
CA ALA A 160 -12.16 22.41 13.76
C ALA A 160 -13.05 23.49 14.42
N ASP A 161 -13.86 23.08 15.41
CA ASP A 161 -14.68 23.98 16.23
C ASP A 161 -13.85 24.89 17.16
N LEU A 162 -12.63 24.48 17.52
CA LEU A 162 -11.72 25.25 18.39
C LEU A 162 -10.75 26.12 17.59
N ASP A 163 -10.10 25.52 16.58
CA ASP A 163 -9.17 26.15 15.66
C ASP A 163 -9.08 25.32 14.36
N SER A 164 -9.67 25.86 13.29
CA SER A 164 -9.78 25.19 11.98
C SER A 164 -8.44 24.80 11.36
N ASP A 165 -7.34 25.47 11.69
CA ASP A 165 -6.02 25.11 11.14
C ASP A 165 -5.38 23.95 11.90
N SER A 166 -5.63 23.84 13.21
CA SER A 166 -5.17 22.73 14.05
C SER A 166 -5.81 21.39 13.70
N ALA A 167 -7.00 21.39 13.09
CA ALA A 167 -7.72 20.17 12.70
C ALA A 167 -7.09 19.48 11.49
N LYS A 168 -6.39 20.23 10.63
CA LYS A 168 -5.95 19.76 9.31
C LYS A 168 -4.75 18.80 9.38
N ARG A 169 -3.97 18.88 10.46
CA ARG A 169 -2.69 18.19 10.66
C ARG A 169 -2.70 17.35 11.92
#